data_AF-A0A8E2DJE8-F1
#
_entry.id   AF-A0A8E2DJE8-F1
#
_cell.length_a   1.000
_cell.length_b   1.000
_cell.length_c   1.000
_cell.angle_alpha   90.00
_cell.angle_beta   90.00
_cell.angle_gamma   90.00
#
_symmetry.space_group_name_H-M   'P 1'
#
loop_
_entity.id
_entity.type
_entity.pdbx_description
1 polymer ?
#
loop_
_entity_poly.entity_id
_entity_poly.type
_entity_poly.pdbx_seq_one_letter_code
_entity_poly.pdbx_strand_id
1 'polypeptide(L)' 'IFTGLYPYHKYFTEASVIFRIVNGEHPRQPEKAMPLGLDDRMRGLMKKCWDSDWEKRPDTRYVLREV' A
#
# COMPACT_ATOMS: atom_id res chain seq x y z
N ILE A 1 -1.70 0.04 9.47
CA ILE A 1 -0.78 0.05 10.63
C ILE A 1 -0.17 1.44 10.80
N PHE A 2 0.69 1.88 9.87
CA PHE A 2 1.43 3.15 9.99
C PHE A 2 0.61 4.44 10.12
N THR A 3 -0.62 4.49 9.60
CA THR A 3 -1.42 5.73 9.55
C THR A 3 -2.47 5.83 10.64
N GLY A 4 -2.77 4.73 11.36
CA GLY A 4 -3.92 4.65 12.28
C GLY A 4 -5.30 4.77 11.61
N LEU A 5 -5.37 4.95 10.28
CA LEU A 5 -6.60 5.12 9.51
C LEU A 5 -6.86 3.87 8.67
N TYR A 6 -8.14 3.61 8.41
CA TYR A 6 -8.52 2.61 7.43
C TYR A 6 -8.12 3.06 6.02
N PRO A 7 -7.65 2.14 5.15
CA PRO A 7 -7.40 2.47 3.75
C PRO A 7 -8.63 3.09 3.11
N TYR A 8 -8.44 4.06 2.21
CA TYR A 8 -9.52 4.69 1.46
C TYR A 8 -10.55 5.46 2.31
N HIS A 9 -10.20 5.88 3.54
CA HIS A 9 -11.12 6.53 4.49
C HIS A 9 -11.83 7.82 4.06
N LYS A 10 -11.43 8.40 2.94
CA LYS A 10 -12.02 9.60 2.36
C LYS A 10 -13.14 9.31 1.37
N TYR A 11 -13.37 8.04 1.06
CA TYR A 11 -14.36 7.61 0.08
C TYR A 11 -15.57 7.00 0.78
N PHE A 12 -16.77 7.42 0.37
CA PHE A 12 -18.02 7.08 1.06
C PHE A 12 -18.68 5.80 0.54
N THR A 13 -18.31 5.34 -0.66
CA THR A 13 -18.92 4.14 -1.28
C THR A 13 -17.86 3.14 -1.69
N GLU A 14 -18.15 1.86 -1.52
CA GLU A 14 -17.25 0.76 -1.90
C GLU A 14 -16.94 0.76 -3.41
N ALA A 15 -17.95 1.05 -4.24
CA ALA A 15 -17.77 1.14 -5.69
C ALA A 15 -16.69 2.16 -6.10
N SER A 16 -16.60 3.29 -5.39
CA SER A 16 -15.58 4.30 -5.66
C SER A 16 -14.16 3.83 -5.30
N VAL A 17 -14.04 2.94 -4.31
CA VAL A 17 -12.77 2.31 -3.91
C VAL A 17 -12.37 1.25 -4.93
N ILE A 18 -13.31 0.38 -5.33
CA ILE A 18 -13.09 -0.66 -6.33
C ILE A 18 -12.59 -0.04 -7.64
N PHE A 19 -13.27 0.99 -8.15
CA PHE A 19 -12.90 1.64 -9.40
C PHE A 19 -11.46 2.19 -9.36
N ARG A 20 -11.05 2.75 -8.22
CA ARG A 20 -9.68 3.25 -8.03
C ARG A 20 -8.65 2.15 -8.00
N ILE A 21 -8.91 1.07 -7.26
CA ILE A 21 -8.01 -0.10 -7.22
C ILE A 21 -7.83 -0.68 -8.62
N VAL A 22 -8.92 -0.84 -9.38
CA VAL A 22 -8.86 -1.36 -10.76
C VAL A 22 -8.05 -0.43 -11.67
N ASN A 23 -8.08 0.88 -11.44
CA ASN A 23 -7.24 1.85 -12.15
C ASN A 23 -5.80 1.96 -11.62
N GLY A 24 -5.37 1.09 -10.71
CA GLY A 24 -4.03 1.11 -10.11
C GLY A 24 -3.81 2.23 -9.10
N GLU A 25 -4.87 2.86 -8.61
CA GLU A 25 -4.78 3.87 -7.56
C GLU A 25 -4.73 3.21 -6.17
N HIS A 26 -3.58 3.35 -5.53
CA HIS A 26 -3.36 2.94 -4.14
C HIS A 26 -3.33 4.15 -3.19
N PRO A 27 -3.59 3.95 -1.88
CA PRO A 27 -3.64 5.06 -0.93
C PRO A 27 -2.34 5.85 -0.93
N ARG A 28 -2.45 7.16 -1.14
CA ARG A 28 -1.30 8.07 -1.06
C ARG A 28 -0.80 8.08 0.38
N GLN A 29 0.45 7.68 0.59
CA GLN A 29 1.01 7.55 1.93
C GLN A 29 1.30 8.93 2.53
N PRO A 30 0.86 9.20 3.77
CA PRO A 30 1.12 10.48 4.43
C PRO A 30 2.56 10.56 4.92
N GLU A 31 3.24 11.69 4.69
CA GLU A 31 4.60 11.94 5.16
C GLU A 31 4.75 11.79 6.69
N LYS A 32 3.67 12.07 7.42
CA LYS A 32 3.58 11.92 8.88
C LYS A 32 3.83 10.50 9.40
N ALA A 33 3.84 9.49 8.52
CA ALA A 33 4.10 8.10 8.90
C ALA A 33 5.59 7.70 8.88
N MET A 34 6.50 8.58 8.41
CA MET A 34 7.94 8.27 8.41
C MET A 34 8.51 7.90 9.80
N PRO A 35 8.19 8.62 10.90
CA PRO A 35 8.66 8.26 12.23
C PRO A 35 8.16 6.90 12.73
N LEU A 36 7.14 6.33 12.08
CA LEU A 36 6.55 5.04 12.43
C LEU A 36 7.16 3.88 11.61
N GLY A 37 8.26 4.12 10.90
CA GLY A 37 8.94 3.11 10.08
C GLY A 37 8.40 3.01 8.65
N LEU A 38 7.56 3.95 8.21
CA LEU A 38 7.19 4.07 6.79
C LEU A 38 8.25 4.88 6.03
N ASP A 39 9.49 4.39 6.04
CA ASP A 39 10.60 4.93 5.26
C ASP A 39 10.51 4.50 3.79
N ASP A 40 11.41 4.99 2.94
CA ASP A 40 11.38 4.70 1.51
C ASP A 40 11.54 3.21 1.18
N ARG A 41 12.22 2.44 2.04
CA ARG A 41 12.35 0.99 1.88
C ARG A 41 11.00 0.31 2.09
N MET A 42 10.33 0.58 3.21
CA MET A 42 9.01 0.03 3.49
C MET A 42 7.97 0.49 2.46
N ARG A 43 8.06 1.74 2.00
CA ARG A 43 7.23 2.25 0.89
C ARG A 43 7.46 1.47 -0.41
N GLY A 44 8.72 1.20 -0.75
CA GLY A 44 9.08 0.40 -1.92
C GLY A 44 8.55 -1.04 -1.82
N LEU A 45 8.68 -1.66 -0.65
CA LEU A 45 8.14 -3.00 -0.39
C LEU A 45 6.61 -3.02 -0.55
N MET A 46 5.89 -2.07 0.07
CA MET A 46 4.43 -1.96 -0.07
C MET A 46 4.01 -1.81 -1.55
N LYS A 47 4.74 -0.99 -2.32
CA LYS A 47 4.47 -0.81 -3.75
C LYS A 47 4.60 -2.11 -4.56
N LYS A 48 5.63 -2.91 -4.29
CA LYS A 48 5.81 -4.22 -4.92
C LYS A 48 4.69 -5.19 -4.52
N CYS A 49 4.30 -5.21 -3.25
CA CYS A 49 3.27 -6.12 -2.74
C CYS A 49 1.88 -5.88 -3.34
N TRP A 50 1.55 -4.64 -3.73
CA TRP A 50 0.26 -4.30 -4.33
C TRP A 50 0.32 -3.99 -5.82
N ASP A 51 1.34 -4.46 -6.54
CA ASP A 51 1.46 -4.23 -7.99
C ASP A 51 0.21 -4.72 -8.73
N SER A 52 -0.27 -3.96 -9.72
CA SER A 52 -1.43 -4.33 -10.53
C SER A 52 -1.18 -5.65 -11.27
N ASP A 53 0.07 -5.91 -11.66
CA ASP A 53 0.51 -7.17 -12.22
C ASP A 53 0.80 -8.17 -11.08
N TRP A 54 -0.02 -9.22 -11.00
CA TRP A 54 0.09 -10.20 -9.92
C TRP A 54 1.39 -11.00 -9.97
N GLU A 55 2.01 -11.17 -11.14
CA GLU A 55 3.28 -11.90 -11.30
C GLU A 55 4.48 -11.10 -10.76
N LYS A 56 4.35 -9.78 -10.66
CA LYS A 56 5.38 -8.90 -10.07
C LYS A 56 5.34 -8.85 -8.55
N ARG A 57 4.28 -9.38 -7.93
CA ARG A 57 4.13 -9.36 -6.48
C ARG A 57 5.13 -10.35 -5.86
N PRO A 58 5.91 -9.91 -4.87
CA PRO A 58 6.84 -10.79 -4.19
C PRO A 58 6.10 -11.87 -3.39
N ASP A 59 6.69 -13.06 -3.30
CA ASP A 59 6.24 -14.07 -2.37
C ASP A 59 6.59 -13.71 -0.91
N THR A 60 5.97 -14.38 0.05
CA THR A 60 6.19 -14.12 1.48
C THR A 60 7.66 -14.30 1.91
N ARG A 61 8.41 -15.20 1.27
CA ARG A 61 9.84 -15.44 1.59
C ARG A 61 10.71 -14.28 1.12
N TYR A 62 10.35 -13.61 0.04
CA TYR A 62 10.98 -12.35 -0.34
C TYR A 62 10.68 -11.26 0.70
N VAL A 63 9.41 -11.11 1.08
CA VAL A 63 8.98 -10.10 2.06
C VAL A 63 9.70 -10.26 3.40
N LEU A 64 9.83 -11.48 3.93
CA LEU A 64 10.51 -11.75 5.20
C LEU A 64 12.01 -11.40 5.21
N ARG A 65 12.64 -11.28 4.03
CA ARG A 65 14.05 -10.84 3.92
C ARG A 65 14.19 -9.32 3.88
N GLU A 66 13.09 -8.59 3.66
CA GLU A 66 13.07 -7.14 3.50
C GLU A 66 12.63 -6.39 4.77
N VAL A 67 12.12 -7.11 5.78
CA VAL A 67 11.64 -6.54 7.05
C VAL A 67 12.69 -6.72 8.14
#